data_AF-A0A8T3Q3N5-F1
#
_entry.id   AF-A0A8T3Q3N5-F1
#
_cell.length_a   1.000
_cell.length_b   1.000
_cell.length_c   1.000
_cell.angle_alpha   90.00
_cell.angle_beta   90.00
_cell.angle_gamma   90.00
#
_symmetry.space_group_name_H-M   'P 1'
#
loop_
_entity.id
_entity.type
_entity.pdbx_description
1 polymer ?
#
loop_
_entity_poly.entity_id
_entity_poly.type
_entity_poly.pdbx_seq_one_letter_code
_entity_poly.pdbx_strand_id
1 'polypeptide(L)'
;MPSTSSALSAKLIFPTKEIVEEYYLPIIYTACRTCYSELVPDRIWDKAVSREVADEKQQNLVRKVMESGHGSTIEHVNFTFAISGVTRTLSHQLVRHRAGTAFDQQSQRYVSFEQRDNYTVPDSIANGELPDDLAGRFQRAVDENLDLYGQLLQAEVPAEDARFIFPNAMQTNLIMTVNLRQLIHMSGLRLCTMAQWEIRQLFKQIRHEVFRVSPFFGSFLVPKCVPLGYCDEMGNRDEHCRIKPHRDTVMAVWEAYRGGGLAETDGPVVPDTSPFRPKPRRVPLPVAEGDVRPASPEMAGTAVGQAGDSDRV
;
A
#
# COMPACT_ATOMS: atom_id res chain seq x y z
N MET A 1 -10.14 1.74 36.21
CA MET A 1 -9.46 1.73 34.89
C MET A 1 -9.91 0.48 34.14
N PRO A 2 -10.78 0.57 33.14
CA PRO A 2 -10.93 -0.47 32.15
C PRO A 2 -10.32 0.03 30.83
N SER A 3 -9.74 -0.76 29.94
CA SER A 3 -9.27 -2.13 29.92
C SER A 3 -8.14 -2.11 28.87
N THR A 4 -7.15 -2.98 28.99
CA THR A 4 -6.16 -3.20 27.94
C THR A 4 -6.84 -3.85 26.74
N SER A 5 -7.51 -3.05 25.88
CA SER A 5 -7.85 -3.46 24.53
C SER A 5 -6.59 -4.10 23.93
N SER A 6 -6.70 -5.36 23.48
CA SER A 6 -5.59 -6.03 22.80
C SER A 6 -5.11 -5.12 21.68
N ALA A 7 -3.83 -4.71 21.75
CA ALA A 7 -3.29 -3.81 20.77
C ALA A 7 -3.39 -4.46 19.39
N LEU A 8 -3.84 -3.69 18.38
CA LEU A 8 -3.87 -4.13 17.00
C LEU A 8 -2.53 -4.75 16.63
N SER A 9 -2.57 -5.97 16.09
CA SER A 9 -1.38 -6.72 15.69
C SER A 9 -1.54 -7.31 14.29
N ALA A 10 -0.48 -7.23 13.49
CA ALA A 10 -0.31 -8.02 12.29
C ALA A 10 1.01 -8.77 12.36
N LYS A 11 0.94 -10.10 12.28
CA LYS A 11 2.08 -10.99 12.25
C LYS A 11 2.14 -11.69 10.90
N LEU A 12 3.28 -11.62 10.22
CA LEU A 12 3.52 -12.44 9.03
C LEU A 12 3.72 -13.89 9.47
N ILE A 13 2.87 -14.78 8.98
CA ILE A 13 2.96 -16.22 9.26
C ILE A 13 3.49 -17.03 8.08
N PHE A 14 3.42 -16.45 6.87
CA PHE A 14 4.06 -17.00 5.68
C PHE A 14 4.30 -15.87 4.67
N PRO A 15 5.44 -15.82 3.98
CA PRO A 15 6.60 -16.73 4.05
C PRO A 15 7.57 -16.40 5.20
N THR A 16 8.53 -17.29 5.47
CA THR A 16 9.73 -16.97 6.26
C THR A 16 10.77 -16.23 5.40
N LYS A 17 11.83 -15.71 6.04
CA LYS A 17 12.93 -15.05 5.33
C LYS A 17 13.62 -15.99 4.33
N GLU A 18 13.86 -17.23 4.74
CA GLU A 18 14.51 -18.26 3.92
C GLU A 18 13.68 -18.57 2.68
N ILE A 19 12.35 -18.71 2.84
CA ILE A 19 11.44 -18.94 1.72
C ILE A 19 11.49 -17.77 0.72
N VAL A 20 11.56 -16.54 1.22
CA VAL A 20 11.65 -15.37 0.34
C VAL A 20 12.96 -15.36 -0.45
N GLU A 21 14.08 -15.56 0.23
CA GLU A 21 15.41 -15.55 -0.39
C GLU A 21 15.62 -16.71 -1.36
N GLU A 22 15.09 -17.90 -1.05
CA GLU A 22 15.29 -19.09 -1.86
C GLU A 22 14.28 -19.22 -3.01
N TYR A 23 13.02 -18.79 -2.82
CA TYR A 23 11.95 -19.08 -3.79
C TYR A 23 11.34 -17.82 -4.41
N TYR A 24 11.06 -16.76 -3.64
CA TYR A 24 10.20 -15.68 -4.17
C TYR A 24 10.89 -14.89 -5.27
N LEU A 25 12.16 -14.53 -5.06
CA LEU A 25 12.91 -13.80 -6.08
C LEU A 25 13.10 -14.66 -7.35
N PRO A 26 13.53 -15.94 -7.27
CA PRO A 26 13.58 -16.83 -8.44
C PRO A 26 12.25 -17.06 -9.15
N ILE A 27 11.12 -17.17 -8.42
CA ILE A 27 9.78 -17.33 -9.02
C ILE A 27 9.47 -16.11 -9.89
N ILE A 28 9.63 -14.90 -9.33
CA ILE A 28 9.32 -13.66 -10.05
C ILE A 28 10.29 -13.48 -11.22
N TYR A 29 11.59 -13.73 -11.02
CA TYR A 29 12.59 -13.66 -12.08
C TYR A 29 12.25 -14.61 -13.24
N THR A 30 11.86 -15.84 -12.93
CA THR A 30 11.44 -16.84 -13.91
C THR A 30 10.23 -16.36 -14.70
N ALA A 31 9.21 -15.81 -14.02
CA ALA A 31 8.05 -15.22 -14.66
C ALA A 31 8.42 -14.03 -15.58
N CYS A 32 9.30 -13.14 -15.13
CA CYS A 32 9.81 -12.02 -15.92
C CYS A 32 10.54 -12.48 -17.19
N ARG A 33 11.37 -13.52 -17.09
CA ARG A 33 12.21 -14.00 -18.20
C ARG A 33 11.45 -14.89 -19.17
N THR A 34 10.46 -15.66 -18.70
CA THR A 34 9.71 -16.61 -19.54
C THR A 34 9.15 -15.96 -20.80
N CYS A 35 8.71 -14.70 -20.73
CA CYS A 35 8.15 -14.00 -21.89
C CYS A 35 9.20 -13.51 -22.91
N TYR A 36 10.49 -13.48 -22.56
CA TYR A 36 11.54 -12.81 -23.34
C TYR A 36 12.84 -13.64 -23.44
N SER A 37 12.76 -14.95 -23.22
CA SER A 37 13.90 -15.85 -23.16
C SER A 37 13.69 -17.03 -24.10
N GLU A 38 14.76 -17.44 -24.80
CA GLU A 38 14.76 -18.67 -25.61
C GLU A 38 14.78 -19.94 -24.74
N LEU A 39 15.19 -19.80 -23.47
CA LEU A 39 15.12 -20.88 -22.48
C LEU A 39 13.67 -21.11 -22.04
N VAL A 40 13.31 -22.38 -21.88
CA VAL A 40 12.06 -22.81 -21.26
C VAL A 40 12.03 -22.51 -19.74
N PRO A 41 10.85 -22.37 -19.11
CA PRO A 41 10.73 -21.89 -17.73
C PRO A 41 11.48 -22.69 -16.68
N ASP A 42 11.54 -24.02 -16.79
CA ASP A 42 12.28 -24.91 -15.87
C ASP A 42 13.79 -24.63 -15.90
N ARG A 43 14.36 -24.37 -17.08
CA ARG A 43 15.78 -24.02 -17.22
C ARG A 43 16.08 -22.62 -16.69
N ILE A 44 15.15 -21.69 -16.81
CA ILE A 44 15.29 -20.36 -16.21
C ILE A 44 15.25 -20.48 -14.68
N TRP A 45 14.30 -21.27 -14.17
CA TRP A 45 14.15 -21.57 -12.74
C TRP A 45 15.44 -22.16 -12.15
N ASP A 46 15.97 -23.22 -12.77
CA ASP A 46 17.20 -23.88 -12.32
C ASP A 46 18.34 -22.88 -12.16
N LYS A 47 18.54 -22.00 -13.15
CA LYS A 47 19.58 -20.95 -13.13
C LYS A 47 19.35 -19.89 -12.05
N ALA A 48 18.10 -19.56 -11.78
CA ALA A 48 17.73 -18.55 -10.80
C ALA A 48 17.92 -19.07 -9.37
N VAL A 49 17.48 -20.30 -9.10
CA VAL A 49 17.59 -20.92 -7.76
C VAL A 49 19.01 -21.41 -7.46
N SER A 50 19.76 -21.87 -8.47
CA SER A 50 21.18 -22.26 -8.35
C SER A 50 22.14 -21.07 -8.15
N ARG A 51 21.63 -19.84 -8.28
CA ARG A 51 22.40 -18.58 -8.25
C ARG A 51 23.45 -18.45 -9.34
N GLU A 52 23.30 -19.16 -10.46
CA GLU A 52 24.02 -18.83 -11.71
C GLU A 52 23.70 -17.40 -12.16
N VAL A 53 22.48 -16.94 -11.88
CA VAL A 53 22.11 -15.52 -11.94
C VAL A 53 22.14 -14.95 -10.52
N ALA A 54 23.12 -14.10 -10.23
CA ALA A 54 23.23 -13.43 -8.93
C ALA A 54 21.95 -12.66 -8.56
N ASP A 55 21.58 -12.69 -7.27
CA ASP A 55 20.35 -12.10 -6.75
C ASP A 55 20.19 -10.62 -7.12
N GLU A 56 21.28 -9.85 -7.13
CA GLU A 56 21.29 -8.44 -7.54
C GLU A 56 20.83 -8.26 -9.00
N LYS A 57 21.27 -9.15 -9.90
CA LYS A 57 20.82 -9.13 -11.31
C LYS A 57 19.35 -9.50 -11.41
N GLN A 58 18.89 -10.47 -10.60
CA GLN A 58 17.48 -10.84 -10.54
C GLN A 58 16.62 -9.66 -10.05
N GLN A 59 16.99 -9.03 -8.94
CA GLN A 59 16.30 -7.88 -8.36
C GLN A 59 16.26 -6.69 -9.33
N ASN A 60 17.35 -6.41 -10.03
CA ASN A 60 17.41 -5.34 -11.02
C ASN A 60 16.44 -5.59 -12.17
N LEU A 61 16.35 -6.83 -12.68
CA LEU A 61 15.36 -7.17 -13.70
C LEU A 61 13.93 -6.99 -13.17
N VAL A 62 13.62 -7.55 -11.99
CA VAL A 62 12.30 -7.46 -11.36
C VAL A 62 11.89 -5.99 -11.19
N ARG A 63 12.80 -5.14 -10.71
CA ARG A 63 12.56 -3.70 -10.56
C ARG A 63 12.18 -3.05 -11.90
N LYS A 64 12.95 -3.29 -12.96
CA LYS A 64 12.69 -2.72 -14.29
C LYS A 64 11.33 -3.16 -14.85
N VAL A 65 10.98 -4.44 -14.69
CA VAL A 65 9.69 -5.00 -15.15
C VAL A 65 8.52 -4.39 -14.36
N MET A 66 8.69 -4.18 -13.06
CA MET A 66 7.68 -3.48 -12.25
C MET A 66 7.54 -2.01 -12.65
N GLU A 67 8.65 -1.31 -12.90
CA GLU A 67 8.67 0.09 -13.35
C GLU A 67 8.00 0.28 -14.72
N SER A 68 8.10 -0.72 -15.61
CA SER A 68 7.40 -0.70 -16.90
C SER A 68 5.90 -1.01 -16.80
N GLY A 69 5.38 -1.30 -15.60
CA GLY A 69 3.97 -1.59 -15.35
C GLY A 69 3.55 -3.05 -15.58
N HIS A 70 4.51 -3.96 -15.83
CA HIS A 70 4.24 -5.38 -16.02
C HIS A 70 4.06 -6.11 -14.67
N GLY A 71 2.99 -5.78 -13.95
CA GLY A 71 2.75 -6.27 -12.60
C GLY A 71 2.26 -7.71 -12.48
N SER A 72 2.00 -8.43 -13.58
CA SER A 72 1.55 -9.83 -13.52
C SER A 72 2.62 -10.78 -12.94
N THR A 73 3.90 -10.49 -13.18
CA THR A 73 5.02 -11.35 -12.74
C THR A 73 5.15 -11.43 -11.22
N ILE A 74 4.67 -10.43 -10.50
CA ILE A 74 4.69 -10.40 -9.03
C ILE A 74 3.41 -10.96 -8.40
N GLU A 75 2.41 -11.38 -9.20
CA GLU A 75 1.22 -12.06 -8.66
C GLU A 75 1.50 -13.49 -8.20
N HIS A 76 2.62 -14.08 -8.63
CA HIS A 76 2.98 -15.46 -8.33
C HIS A 76 3.42 -15.72 -6.87
N VAL A 77 3.67 -14.66 -6.08
CA VAL A 77 4.11 -14.78 -4.69
C VAL A 77 3.09 -14.19 -3.72
N ASN A 78 2.91 -14.83 -2.57
CA ASN A 78 1.83 -14.53 -1.62
C ASN A 78 2.35 -14.25 -0.20
N PHE A 79 1.63 -13.45 0.57
CA PHE A 79 1.93 -13.18 1.96
C PHE A 79 0.69 -13.47 2.79
N THR A 80 0.84 -14.21 3.88
CA THR A 80 -0.23 -14.55 4.81
C THR A 80 0.04 -13.94 6.17
N PHE A 81 -0.93 -13.19 6.68
CA PHE A 81 -0.87 -12.48 7.94
C PHE A 81 -1.94 -12.99 8.90
N ALA A 82 -1.56 -13.21 10.14
CA ALA A 82 -2.49 -13.31 11.26
C ALA A 82 -2.70 -11.89 11.81
N ILE A 83 -3.96 -11.43 11.80
CA ILE A 83 -4.35 -10.07 12.20
C ILE A 83 -5.30 -10.17 13.39
N SER A 84 -5.00 -9.44 14.46
CA SER A 84 -5.80 -9.44 15.67
C SER A 84 -6.02 -8.04 16.25
N GLY A 85 -7.08 -7.88 17.05
CA GLY A 85 -7.38 -6.62 17.74
C GLY A 85 -7.76 -5.47 16.80
N VAL A 86 -8.27 -5.78 15.60
CA VAL A 86 -8.78 -4.77 14.66
C VAL A 86 -10.29 -4.60 14.83
N THR A 87 -10.83 -3.42 14.56
CA THR A 87 -12.27 -3.19 14.63
C THR A 87 -13.03 -3.78 13.43
N ARG A 88 -14.35 -3.96 13.60
CA ARG A 88 -15.26 -4.26 12.49
C ARG A 88 -15.23 -3.14 11.44
N THR A 89 -15.10 -1.87 11.85
CA THR A 89 -14.91 -0.72 10.95
C THR A 89 -13.71 -0.90 10.02
N LEU A 90 -12.55 -1.29 10.57
CA LEU A 90 -11.36 -1.56 9.77
C LEU A 90 -11.58 -2.77 8.86
N SER A 91 -12.08 -3.89 9.40
CA SER A 91 -12.27 -5.11 8.62
C SER A 91 -13.17 -4.89 7.40
N HIS A 92 -14.21 -4.06 7.54
CA HIS A 92 -15.12 -3.71 6.46
C HIS A 92 -14.49 -2.84 5.36
N GLN A 93 -13.38 -2.14 5.64
CA GLN A 93 -12.56 -1.49 4.61
C GLN A 93 -11.58 -2.46 3.97
N LEU A 94 -11.03 -3.37 4.76
CA LEU A 94 -10.02 -4.33 4.33
C LEU A 94 -10.57 -5.33 3.31
N VAL A 95 -11.76 -5.89 3.56
CA VAL A 95 -12.40 -6.88 2.67
C VAL A 95 -12.92 -6.29 1.34
N ARG A 96 -12.77 -4.97 1.13
CA ARG A 96 -13.10 -4.32 -0.17
C ARG A 96 -12.05 -4.61 -1.24
N HIS A 97 -10.87 -5.05 -0.82
CA HIS A 97 -9.80 -5.54 -1.68
C HIS A 97 -10.11 -6.99 -2.03
N ARG A 98 -10.34 -7.30 -3.31
CA ARG A 98 -10.90 -8.59 -3.74
C ARG A 98 -9.93 -9.45 -4.55
N ALA A 99 -9.25 -8.83 -5.51
CA ALA A 99 -8.37 -9.54 -6.42
C ALA A 99 -7.08 -9.94 -5.69
N GLY A 100 -6.67 -11.19 -5.80
CA GLY A 100 -5.42 -11.67 -5.20
C GLY A 100 -5.41 -11.68 -3.67
N THR A 101 -6.59 -11.69 -3.03
CA THR A 101 -6.75 -11.77 -1.57
C THR A 101 -7.64 -12.92 -1.16
N ALA A 102 -7.38 -13.49 0.01
CA ALA A 102 -8.29 -14.37 0.74
C ALA A 102 -8.37 -13.95 2.20
N PHE A 103 -9.55 -14.07 2.81
CA PHE A 103 -9.82 -13.69 4.19
C PHE A 103 -10.63 -14.77 4.90
N ASP A 104 -10.22 -15.15 6.11
CA ASP A 104 -11.10 -15.83 7.07
C ASP A 104 -11.17 -14.99 8.34
N GLN A 105 -12.38 -14.69 8.77
CA GLN A 105 -12.63 -13.76 9.87
C GLN A 105 -13.42 -14.45 10.97
N GLN A 106 -13.07 -14.12 12.22
CA GLN A 106 -13.79 -14.59 13.39
C GLN A 106 -15.28 -14.25 13.29
N SER A 107 -16.12 -15.27 13.37
CA SER A 107 -17.57 -15.14 13.17
C SER A 107 -18.29 -14.74 14.46
N GLN A 108 -19.07 -13.66 14.38
CA GLN A 108 -20.01 -13.27 15.44
C GLN A 108 -21.24 -14.18 15.56
N ARG A 109 -21.37 -15.20 14.71
CA ARG A 109 -22.44 -16.21 14.81
C ARG A 109 -22.06 -17.38 15.72
N TYR A 110 -20.76 -17.66 15.86
CA TYR A 110 -20.25 -18.88 16.50
C TYR A 110 -19.39 -18.61 17.73
N VAL A 111 -18.73 -17.47 17.80
CA VAL A 111 -17.87 -17.13 18.95
C VAL A 111 -18.68 -16.34 19.97
N SER A 112 -18.53 -16.68 21.26
CA SER A 112 -19.09 -15.88 22.34
C SER A 112 -18.26 -14.61 22.56
N PHE A 113 -18.93 -13.47 22.64
CA PHE A 113 -18.32 -12.15 22.89
C PHE A 113 -18.66 -11.68 24.31
N GLU A 114 -18.55 -12.59 25.28
CA GLU A 114 -18.84 -12.33 26.69
C GLU A 114 -17.80 -11.40 27.34
N GLN A 115 -16.60 -11.35 26.77
CA GLN A 115 -15.54 -10.43 27.18
C GLN A 115 -15.94 -8.98 26.84
N ARG A 116 -16.14 -8.19 27.88
CA ARG A 116 -16.62 -6.81 27.77
C ARG A 116 -15.59 -5.85 27.20
N ASP A 117 -14.32 -6.23 27.07
CA ASP A 117 -13.22 -5.41 26.58
C ASP A 117 -12.92 -5.59 25.08
N ASN A 118 -13.76 -6.32 24.34
CA ASN A 118 -13.56 -6.59 22.91
C ASN A 118 -14.03 -5.44 22.00
N TYR A 119 -13.64 -4.20 22.28
CA TYR A 119 -13.89 -3.03 21.44
C TYR A 119 -12.73 -2.04 21.49
N THR A 120 -12.67 -1.13 20.53
CA THR A 120 -11.65 -0.08 20.46
C THR A 120 -12.28 1.30 20.57
N VAL A 121 -11.74 2.13 21.47
CA VAL A 121 -12.08 3.56 21.58
C VAL A 121 -11.04 4.36 20.78
N PRO A 122 -11.45 5.15 19.77
CA PRO A 122 -10.54 6.05 19.07
C PRO A 122 -9.92 7.10 19.99
N ASP A 123 -8.67 7.49 19.74
CA ASP A 123 -7.98 8.54 20.52
C ASP A 123 -8.72 9.89 20.50
N SER A 124 -9.39 10.21 19.39
CA SER A 124 -10.21 11.42 19.29
C SER A 124 -11.41 11.43 20.24
N ILE A 125 -11.78 10.27 20.80
CA ILE A 125 -12.81 10.12 21.82
C ILE A 125 -12.17 9.99 23.21
N ALA A 126 -11.18 9.10 23.35
CA ALA A 126 -10.56 8.83 24.65
C ALA A 126 -9.75 10.01 25.20
N ASN A 127 -9.05 10.73 24.32
CA ASN A 127 -8.12 11.81 24.67
C ASN A 127 -8.50 13.14 23.99
N GLY A 128 -9.66 13.21 23.34
CA GLY A 128 -10.13 14.42 22.67
C GLY A 128 -10.69 15.45 23.65
N GLU A 129 -10.52 16.73 23.34
CA GLU A 129 -11.21 17.82 24.01
C GLU A 129 -12.68 17.87 23.56
N LEU A 130 -13.49 16.96 24.11
CA LEU A 130 -14.91 16.84 23.78
C LEU A 130 -15.79 17.65 24.76
N PRO A 131 -16.83 18.36 24.28
CA PRO A 131 -17.81 18.97 25.16
C PRO A 131 -18.64 17.89 25.89
N ASP A 132 -19.27 18.27 27.00
CA ASP A 132 -20.43 17.58 27.61
C ASP A 132 -20.32 16.05 27.84
N ASP A 133 -19.29 15.57 28.55
CA ASP A 133 -19.06 14.15 28.89
C ASP A 133 -19.30 13.17 27.71
N LEU A 134 -19.04 13.61 26.47
CA LEU A 134 -19.35 12.78 25.29
C LEU A 134 -18.54 11.48 25.28
N ALA A 135 -17.32 11.49 25.80
CA ALA A 135 -16.53 10.27 25.99
C ALA A 135 -17.22 9.29 26.95
N GLY A 136 -17.74 9.79 28.08
CA GLY A 136 -18.51 8.98 29.02
C GLY A 136 -19.81 8.47 28.42
N ARG A 137 -20.51 9.28 27.61
CA ARG A 137 -21.73 8.86 26.88
C ARG A 137 -21.44 7.78 25.85
N PHE A 138 -20.33 7.89 25.12
CA PHE A 138 -19.88 6.85 24.19
C PHE A 138 -19.65 5.54 24.94
N GLN A 139 -18.93 5.60 26.05
CA GLN A 139 -18.63 4.43 26.87
C GLN A 139 -19.92 3.76 27.39
N ARG A 140 -20.84 4.54 27.95
CA ARG A 140 -22.14 4.03 28.43
C ARG A 140 -22.94 3.37 27.32
N ALA A 141 -22.98 3.95 26.12
CA ALA A 141 -23.68 3.35 24.99
C ALA A 141 -23.09 2.00 24.57
N VAL A 142 -21.75 1.85 24.62
CA VAL A 142 -21.09 0.56 24.36
C VAL A 142 -21.47 -0.45 25.44
N ASP A 143 -21.38 -0.07 26.71
CA ASP A 143 -21.68 -0.95 27.84
C ASP A 143 -23.15 -1.41 27.82
N GLU A 144 -24.10 -0.50 27.56
CA GLU A 144 -25.53 -0.79 27.43
C GLU A 144 -25.82 -1.76 26.27
N ASN A 145 -25.14 -1.61 25.13
CA ASN A 145 -25.27 -2.54 24.00
C ASN A 145 -24.75 -3.94 24.34
N LEU A 146 -23.63 -4.04 25.07
CA LEU A 146 -23.07 -5.31 25.51
C LEU A 146 -23.95 -5.99 26.57
N ASP A 147 -24.53 -5.20 27.49
CA ASP A 147 -25.50 -5.69 28.46
C ASP A 147 -26.76 -6.23 27.79
N LEU A 148 -27.31 -5.49 26.82
CA LEU A 148 -28.48 -5.93 26.06
C LEU A 148 -28.18 -7.19 25.25
N TYR A 149 -26.99 -7.30 24.63
CA TYR A 149 -26.56 -8.51 23.96
C TYR A 149 -26.60 -9.74 24.91
N GLY A 150 -26.05 -9.60 26.12
CA GLY A 150 -26.09 -10.66 27.13
C GLY A 150 -27.51 -11.05 27.54
N GLN A 151 -28.41 -10.07 27.71
CA GLN A 151 -29.83 -10.31 28.02
C GLN A 151 -30.55 -11.03 26.88
N LEU A 152 -30.28 -10.67 25.62
CA LEU A 152 -30.85 -11.35 24.45
C LEU A 152 -30.43 -12.82 24.39
N LEU A 153 -29.15 -13.12 24.67
CA LEU A 153 -28.69 -14.50 24.74
C LEU A 153 -29.35 -15.30 25.88
N GLN A 154 -29.53 -14.68 27.06
CA GLN A 154 -30.24 -15.31 28.19
C GLN A 154 -31.71 -15.60 27.87
N ALA A 155 -32.32 -14.80 26.99
CA ALA A 155 -33.67 -15.00 26.47
C ALA A 155 -33.73 -15.96 25.27
N GLU A 156 -32.67 -16.74 25.03
CA GLU A 156 -32.55 -17.73 23.96
C GLU A 156 -32.64 -17.15 22.52
N VAL A 157 -32.38 -15.85 22.35
CA VAL A 157 -32.24 -15.24 21.02
C VAL A 157 -30.96 -15.75 20.36
N PRO A 158 -31.00 -16.24 19.11
CA PRO A 158 -29.80 -16.71 18.42
C PRO A 158 -28.72 -15.61 18.34
N ALA A 159 -27.45 -15.98 18.56
CA ALA A 159 -26.32 -15.05 18.53
C ALA A 159 -26.19 -14.28 17.20
N GLU A 160 -26.63 -14.90 16.09
CA GLU A 160 -26.60 -14.26 14.77
C GLU A 160 -27.57 -13.10 14.63
N ASP A 161 -28.63 -13.05 15.45
CA ASP A 161 -29.60 -11.97 15.53
C ASP A 161 -29.24 -11.00 16.67
N ALA A 162 -28.88 -11.53 17.85
CA ALA A 162 -28.53 -10.70 19.01
C ALA A 162 -27.38 -9.73 18.71
N ARG A 163 -26.40 -10.14 17.89
CA ARG A 163 -25.24 -9.32 17.49
C ARG A 163 -25.60 -8.04 16.72
N PHE A 164 -26.84 -7.84 16.27
CA PHE A 164 -27.26 -6.64 15.54
C PHE A 164 -27.10 -5.37 16.39
N ILE A 165 -27.03 -5.51 17.72
CA ILE A 165 -26.78 -4.41 18.65
C ILE A 165 -25.29 -3.98 18.70
N PHE A 166 -24.37 -4.79 18.16
CA PHE A 166 -22.94 -4.52 18.32
C PHE A 166 -22.51 -3.25 17.58
N PRO A 167 -21.72 -2.37 18.24
CA PRO A 167 -21.14 -1.22 17.58
C PRO A 167 -20.04 -1.65 16.59
N ASN A 168 -19.80 -0.82 15.56
CA ASN A 168 -18.68 -1.04 14.63
C ASN A 168 -17.28 -0.96 15.29
N ALA A 169 -17.22 -0.48 16.53
CA ALA A 169 -16.04 -0.45 17.38
C ALA A 169 -15.64 -1.84 17.92
N MET A 170 -16.52 -2.85 17.81
CA MET A 170 -16.21 -4.22 18.23
C MET A 170 -14.98 -4.74 17.50
N GLN A 171 -14.10 -5.41 18.25
CA GLN A 171 -12.90 -6.02 17.72
C GLN A 171 -13.21 -7.37 17.07
N THR A 172 -12.34 -7.75 16.14
CA THR A 172 -12.38 -8.98 15.37
C THR A 172 -10.94 -9.39 15.02
N ASN A 173 -10.76 -10.68 14.80
CA ASN A 173 -9.50 -11.25 14.33
C ASN A 173 -9.73 -11.86 12.94
N LEU A 174 -8.70 -11.87 12.09
CA LEU A 174 -8.77 -12.49 10.77
C LEU A 174 -7.39 -12.97 10.29
N ILE A 175 -7.41 -13.94 9.38
CA ILE A 175 -6.27 -14.26 8.53
C ILE A 175 -6.46 -13.55 7.18
N MET A 176 -5.37 -13.04 6.62
CA MET A 176 -5.36 -12.45 5.28
C MET A 176 -4.21 -13.05 4.48
N THR A 177 -4.51 -13.68 3.35
CA THR A 177 -3.52 -14.03 2.33
C THR A 177 -3.63 -13.05 1.16
N VAL A 178 -2.50 -12.57 0.65
CA VAL A 178 -2.47 -11.55 -0.42
C VAL A 178 -1.24 -11.69 -1.32
N ASN A 179 -1.41 -11.62 -2.64
CA ASN A 179 -0.26 -11.61 -3.56
C ASN A 179 0.50 -10.27 -3.55
N LEU A 180 1.76 -10.24 -4.00
CA LEU A 180 2.59 -9.03 -3.90
C LEU A 180 2.01 -7.85 -4.70
N ARG A 181 1.46 -8.09 -5.90
CA ARG A 181 0.82 -7.03 -6.71
C ARG A 181 -0.28 -6.33 -5.93
N GLN A 182 -1.17 -7.12 -5.35
CA GLN A 182 -2.29 -6.61 -4.59
C GLN A 182 -1.81 -5.97 -3.29
N LEU A 183 -0.80 -6.53 -2.62
CA LEU A 183 -0.24 -5.95 -1.40
C LEU A 183 0.37 -4.57 -1.64
N ILE A 184 1.04 -4.36 -2.79
CA ILE A 184 1.52 -3.04 -3.22
C ILE A 184 0.35 -2.09 -3.46
N HIS A 185 -0.68 -2.53 -4.18
CA HIS A 185 -1.87 -1.70 -4.41
C HIS A 185 -2.57 -1.29 -3.10
N MET A 186 -2.78 -2.25 -2.19
CA MET A 186 -3.39 -2.02 -0.88
C MET A 186 -2.53 -1.06 -0.05
N SER A 187 -1.20 -1.27 -0.01
CA SER A 187 -0.25 -0.34 0.62
C SER A 187 -0.34 1.06 0.05
N GLY A 188 -0.46 1.18 -1.28
CA GLY A 188 -0.63 2.44 -1.99
C GLY A 188 -1.82 3.26 -1.49
N LEU A 189 -2.94 2.59 -1.20
CA LEU A 189 -4.16 3.22 -0.71
C LEU A 189 -4.16 3.42 0.81
N ARG A 190 -3.65 2.44 1.57
CA ARG A 190 -3.85 2.36 3.02
C ARG A 190 -2.71 2.95 3.84
N LEU A 191 -1.54 3.18 3.25
CA LEU A 191 -0.48 3.99 3.87
C LEU A 191 -0.66 5.50 3.61
N CYS A 192 -1.60 5.90 2.76
CA CYS A 192 -1.93 7.30 2.51
C CYS A 192 -2.35 8.02 3.81
N THR A 193 -1.92 9.26 4.01
CA THR A 193 -2.27 10.03 5.21
C THR A 193 -3.77 10.32 5.33
N MET A 194 -4.48 10.30 4.19
CA MET A 194 -5.93 10.45 4.11
C MET A 194 -6.71 9.18 4.50
N ALA A 195 -6.04 8.02 4.59
CA ALA A 195 -6.68 6.80 5.05
C ALA A 195 -6.96 6.87 6.55
N GLN A 196 -8.07 6.24 6.99
CA GLN A 196 -8.41 6.14 8.41
C GLN A 196 -7.19 5.62 9.20
N TRP A 197 -6.97 6.21 10.38
CA TRP A 197 -5.83 5.93 11.23
C TRP A 197 -5.61 4.42 11.47
N GLU A 198 -6.67 3.66 11.76
CA GLU A 198 -6.55 2.27 12.19
C GLU A 198 -6.03 1.36 11.07
N ILE A 199 -6.64 1.43 9.88
CA ILE A 199 -6.16 0.65 8.72
C ILE A 199 -4.76 1.11 8.30
N ARG A 200 -4.43 2.40 8.48
CA ARG A 200 -3.08 2.89 8.25
C ARG A 200 -2.07 2.31 9.25
N GLN A 201 -2.43 2.13 10.52
CA GLN A 201 -1.56 1.44 11.49
C GLN A 201 -1.38 -0.04 11.14
N LEU A 202 -2.45 -0.74 10.73
CA LEU A 202 -2.35 -2.11 10.23
C LEU A 202 -1.33 -2.23 9.09
N PHE A 203 -1.44 -1.36 8.08
CA PHE A 203 -0.53 -1.41 6.93
C PHE A 203 0.92 -1.02 7.27
N LYS A 204 1.14 -0.17 8.29
CA LYS A 204 2.50 0.08 8.81
C LYS A 204 3.10 -1.19 9.42
N GLN A 205 2.33 -1.96 10.19
CA GLN A 205 2.79 -3.22 10.76
C GLN A 205 3.02 -4.29 9.69
N ILE A 206 2.10 -4.43 8.73
CA ILE A 206 2.28 -5.33 7.57
C ILE A 206 3.56 -4.97 6.81
N ARG A 207 3.78 -3.69 6.53
CA ARG A 207 5.02 -3.21 5.89
C ARG A 207 6.24 -3.58 6.72
N HIS A 208 6.20 -3.38 8.03
CA HIS A 208 7.30 -3.75 8.93
C HIS A 208 7.62 -5.25 8.85
N GLU A 209 6.60 -6.11 8.93
CA GLU A 209 6.78 -7.56 8.84
C GLU A 209 7.38 -8.00 7.50
N VAL A 210 6.94 -7.41 6.38
CA VAL A 210 7.53 -7.69 5.06
C VAL A 210 8.99 -7.22 4.99
N PHE A 211 9.33 -6.06 5.58
CA PHE A 211 10.72 -5.59 5.66
C PHE A 211 11.63 -6.55 6.43
N ARG A 212 11.12 -7.24 7.45
CA ARG A 212 11.90 -8.20 8.24
C ARG A 212 12.33 -9.41 7.42
N VAL A 213 11.48 -9.87 6.50
CA VAL A 213 11.79 -11.02 5.62
C VAL A 213 12.46 -10.61 4.31
N SER A 214 12.18 -9.41 3.80
CA SER A 214 12.83 -8.90 2.58
C SER A 214 12.73 -7.37 2.48
N PRO A 215 13.84 -6.65 2.68
CA PRO A 215 13.91 -5.22 2.43
C PRO A 215 13.56 -4.84 0.99
N PHE A 216 13.89 -5.71 0.02
CA PHE A 216 13.55 -5.52 -1.38
C PHE A 216 12.03 -5.41 -1.58
N PHE A 217 11.26 -6.40 -1.11
CA PHE A 217 9.80 -6.35 -1.23
C PHE A 217 9.17 -5.27 -0.36
N GLY A 218 9.67 -5.08 0.87
CA GLY A 218 9.20 -4.03 1.76
C GLY A 218 9.32 -2.64 1.15
N SER A 219 10.36 -2.38 0.35
CA SER A 219 10.59 -1.09 -0.30
C SER A 219 9.47 -0.67 -1.28
N PHE A 220 8.71 -1.63 -1.81
CA PHE A 220 7.59 -1.35 -2.71
C PHE A 220 6.29 -1.02 -1.97
N LEU A 221 6.21 -1.28 -0.66
CA LEU A 221 5.03 -1.01 0.16
C LEU A 221 5.06 0.44 0.65
N VAL A 222 4.61 1.33 -0.22
CA VAL A 222 4.59 2.79 -0.01
C VAL A 222 3.24 3.38 -0.46
N PRO A 223 2.85 4.58 0.01
CA PRO A 223 1.69 5.28 -0.51
C PRO A 223 1.81 5.50 -2.03
N LYS A 224 0.70 5.41 -2.78
CA LYS A 224 0.69 5.47 -4.25
C LYS A 224 1.30 6.74 -4.83
N CYS A 225 1.28 7.85 -4.08
CA CYS A 225 1.88 9.11 -4.51
C CYS A 225 3.41 9.03 -4.68
N VAL A 226 4.08 8.14 -3.94
CA VAL A 226 5.53 7.96 -4.00
C VAL A 226 5.97 7.47 -5.39
N PRO A 227 5.48 6.32 -5.92
CA PRO A 227 5.83 5.88 -7.27
C PRO A 227 5.22 6.76 -8.37
N LEU A 228 4.01 7.29 -8.19
CA LEU A 228 3.40 8.21 -9.17
C LEU A 228 4.23 9.50 -9.32
N GLY A 229 4.87 9.95 -8.24
CA GLY A 229 5.61 11.21 -8.18
C GLY A 229 4.74 12.44 -7.87
N TYR A 230 3.42 12.27 -7.72
CA TYR A 230 2.45 13.30 -7.37
C TYR A 230 1.31 12.68 -6.55
N CYS A 231 0.57 13.52 -5.81
CA CYS A 231 -0.63 13.12 -5.10
C CYS A 231 -1.85 13.25 -6.01
N ASP A 232 -2.65 12.19 -6.13
CA ASP A 232 -3.90 12.14 -6.90
C ASP A 232 -5.16 12.18 -6.01
N GLU A 233 -5.00 12.33 -4.70
CA GLU A 233 -6.11 12.41 -3.75
C GLU A 233 -6.79 13.78 -3.83
N MET A 234 -8.06 13.80 -4.21
CA MET A 234 -8.86 15.03 -4.29
C MET A 234 -8.92 15.78 -2.94
N GLY A 235 -8.90 15.03 -1.83
CA GLY A 235 -8.88 15.61 -0.48
C GLY A 235 -7.59 16.33 -0.12
N ASN A 236 -6.55 16.29 -0.97
CA ASN A 236 -5.27 16.97 -0.76
C ASN A 236 -5.01 18.06 -1.82
N ARG A 237 -6.05 18.62 -2.44
CA ARG A 237 -5.92 19.74 -3.39
C ARG A 237 -5.36 21.02 -2.74
N ASP A 238 -5.58 21.18 -1.44
CA ASP A 238 -5.03 22.25 -0.60
C ASP A 238 -3.58 21.97 -0.14
N GLU A 239 -3.01 20.84 -0.54
CA GLU A 239 -1.64 20.42 -0.23
C GLU A 239 -1.28 20.36 1.27
N HIS A 240 -2.26 20.13 2.14
CA HIS A 240 -1.98 19.96 3.58
C HIS A 240 -1.06 18.76 3.86
N CYS A 241 -1.14 17.69 3.06
CA CYS A 241 -0.18 16.60 3.05
C CYS A 241 1.02 16.94 2.16
N ARG A 242 2.20 17.08 2.77
CA ARG A 242 3.44 17.53 2.13
C ARG A 242 4.32 16.41 1.56
N ILE A 243 3.81 15.18 1.44
CA ILE A 243 4.62 14.04 0.93
C ILE A 243 4.95 14.23 -0.55
N LYS A 244 3.97 14.65 -1.35
CA LYS A 244 4.11 14.96 -2.79
C LYS A 244 3.16 16.10 -3.15
N PRO A 245 3.51 16.95 -4.14
CA PRO A 245 2.60 17.98 -4.66
C PRO A 245 1.35 17.34 -5.26
N HIS A 246 0.23 18.05 -5.25
CA HIS A 246 -0.99 17.57 -5.87
C HIS A 246 -0.84 17.54 -7.40
N ARG A 247 -1.56 16.63 -8.07
CA ARG A 247 -1.54 16.46 -9.52
C ARG A 247 -1.79 17.78 -10.25
N ASP A 248 -2.72 18.59 -9.75
CA ASP A 248 -3.09 19.87 -10.38
C ASP A 248 -1.89 20.83 -10.41
N THR A 249 -1.12 20.91 -9.33
CA THR A 249 0.14 21.69 -9.26
C THR A 249 1.17 21.17 -10.26
N VAL A 250 1.34 19.85 -10.33
CA VAL A 250 2.29 19.21 -11.27
C VAL A 250 1.90 19.46 -12.72
N MET A 251 0.60 19.38 -13.04
CA MET A 251 0.09 19.63 -14.39
C MET A 251 0.21 21.11 -14.76
N ALA A 252 -0.03 22.04 -13.83
CA ALA A 252 0.18 23.47 -14.08
C ALA A 252 1.64 23.80 -14.41
N VAL A 253 2.60 23.20 -13.69
CA VAL A 253 4.04 23.33 -14.00
C VAL A 253 4.36 22.75 -15.38
N TRP A 254 3.80 21.59 -15.70
CA TRP A 254 3.99 20.97 -17.02
C TRP A 254 3.43 21.82 -18.16
N GLU A 255 2.25 22.41 -17.98
CA GLU A 255 1.63 23.31 -18.96
C GLU A 255 2.45 24.59 -19.15
N ALA A 256 2.96 25.17 -18.06
CA ALA A 256 3.85 26.35 -18.14
C ALA A 256 5.16 26.04 -18.87
N TYR A 257 5.77 24.87 -18.61
CA TYR A 257 6.95 24.41 -19.35
C TYR A 257 6.66 24.21 -20.84
N ARG A 258 5.60 23.48 -21.18
CA ARG A 258 5.21 23.23 -22.58
C ARG A 258 4.81 24.52 -23.30
N GLY A 259 4.27 25.50 -22.59
CA GLY A 259 3.92 26.83 -23.10
C GLY A 259 5.10 27.79 -23.24
N GLY A 260 6.33 27.38 -22.88
CA GLY A 260 7.53 28.22 -22.95
C GLY A 260 7.71 29.20 -21.79
N GLY A 261 6.85 29.15 -20.76
CA GLY A 261 6.96 29.97 -19.56
C GLY A 261 7.98 29.44 -18.53
N LEU A 262 8.41 28.19 -18.65
CA LEU A 262 9.52 27.60 -17.89
C LEU A 262 10.56 27.02 -18.86
N ALA A 263 11.84 27.06 -18.48
CA ALA A 263 12.92 26.41 -19.22
C ALA A 263 13.59 25.33 -18.36
N GLU A 264 14.11 24.28 -19.00
CA GLU A 264 15.01 23.35 -18.33
C GLU A 264 16.30 24.09 -17.97
N THR A 265 16.73 23.97 -16.72
CA THR A 265 17.91 24.66 -16.22
C THR A 265 18.99 23.68 -15.79
N ASP A 266 20.19 24.21 -15.48
CA ASP A 266 21.22 23.53 -14.68
C ASP A 266 20.84 23.40 -13.18
N GLY A 267 19.55 23.58 -12.85
CA GLY A 267 19.01 23.50 -11.49
C GLY A 267 19.35 22.18 -10.78
N PRO A 268 19.11 22.13 -9.46
CA PRO A 268 19.59 21.05 -8.61
C PRO A 268 19.17 19.68 -9.15
N VAL A 269 20.16 18.82 -9.35
CA VAL A 269 19.93 17.44 -9.75
C VAL A 269 19.20 16.75 -8.60
N VAL A 270 17.96 16.33 -8.82
CA VAL A 270 17.24 15.53 -7.83
C VAL A 270 17.95 14.18 -7.75
N PRO A 271 18.51 13.81 -6.58
CA PRO A 271 19.24 12.55 -6.44
C PRO A 271 18.31 11.35 -6.63
N ASP A 272 18.93 10.19 -6.83
CA ASP A 272 18.23 8.91 -6.87
C ASP A 272 17.55 8.65 -5.51
N THR A 273 16.25 8.92 -5.46
CA THR A 273 15.48 9.03 -4.20
C THR A 273 14.33 8.04 -4.11
N SER A 274 14.12 7.22 -5.14
CA SER A 274 13.02 6.27 -5.18
C SER A 274 13.42 4.95 -5.83
N PRO A 275 13.08 3.80 -5.21
CA PRO A 275 13.27 2.48 -5.82
C PRO A 275 12.48 2.26 -7.12
N PHE A 276 11.68 3.24 -7.55
CA PHE A 276 10.87 3.28 -8.77
C PHE A 276 11.31 4.35 -9.79
N ARG A 277 12.35 5.14 -9.50
CA ARG A 277 12.81 6.21 -10.42
C ARG A 277 14.35 6.41 -10.33
N PRO A 278 15.14 5.51 -10.93
CA PRO A 278 16.59 5.39 -10.74
C PRO A 278 17.46 6.38 -11.53
N LYS A 279 16.87 7.44 -12.10
CA LYS A 279 17.62 8.41 -12.95
C LYS A 279 17.56 9.82 -12.36
N PRO A 280 18.72 10.47 -12.16
CA PRO A 280 18.76 11.88 -11.79
C PRO A 280 18.10 12.75 -12.85
N ARG A 281 17.43 13.82 -12.43
CA ARG A 281 16.77 14.76 -13.34
C ARG A 281 16.97 16.20 -12.90
N ARG A 282 16.96 17.09 -13.88
CA ARG A 282 17.01 18.54 -13.71
C ARG A 282 15.60 19.09 -13.48
N VAL A 283 15.52 20.23 -12.83
CA VAL A 283 14.26 20.90 -12.47
C VAL A 283 14.06 22.12 -13.38
N PRO A 284 12.91 22.27 -14.06
CA PRO A 284 12.58 23.49 -14.81
C PRO A 284 12.41 24.69 -13.87
N LEU A 285 12.89 25.88 -14.27
CA LEU A 285 12.71 27.13 -13.54
C LEU A 285 12.00 28.19 -14.41
N PRO A 286 11.39 29.24 -13.80
CA PRO A 286 10.80 30.35 -14.54
C PRO A 286 11.80 31.01 -15.48
N VAL A 287 11.37 31.29 -16.71
CA VAL A 287 12.18 32.06 -17.66
C VAL A 287 12.10 33.53 -17.28
N ALA A 288 13.24 34.16 -16.97
CA ALA A 288 13.28 35.61 -16.82
C ALA A 288 12.98 36.28 -18.19
N GLU A 289 12.24 37.39 -18.21
CA GLU A 289 12.03 38.18 -19.42
C GLU A 289 13.38 38.62 -19.99
N GLY A 290 13.86 37.93 -21.03
CA GLY A 290 15.13 38.21 -21.70
C GLY A 290 16.05 37.01 -21.94
N ASP A 291 15.88 35.90 -21.21
CA ASP A 291 16.77 34.71 -21.32
C ASP A 291 16.24 33.61 -22.27
N VAL A 292 15.24 33.94 -23.09
CA VAL A 292 14.75 33.04 -24.15
C VAL A 292 15.83 32.94 -25.23
N ARG A 293 16.68 31.90 -25.17
CA ARG A 293 17.43 31.49 -26.36
C ARG A 293 16.41 30.97 -27.38
N PRO A 294 16.34 31.54 -28.59
CA PRO A 294 15.43 31.01 -29.61
C PRO A 294 15.81 29.56 -29.89
N ALA A 295 14.80 28.69 -29.97
CA ALA A 295 14.98 27.35 -30.50
C ALA A 295 15.61 27.47 -31.89
N SER A 296 16.77 26.86 -32.11
CA SER A 296 17.41 26.81 -33.41
C SER A 296 16.43 26.26 -34.47
N PRO A 297 16.33 26.84 -35.68
CA PRO A 297 15.24 26.54 -36.62
C PRO A 297 15.25 25.13 -37.26
N GLU A 298 16.08 24.18 -36.81
CA GLU A 298 16.38 22.96 -37.58
C GLU A 298 15.57 21.70 -37.21
N MET A 299 14.55 21.76 -36.35
CA MET A 299 13.76 20.56 -36.00
C MET A 299 12.26 20.71 -36.28
N ALA A 300 11.92 21.38 -37.38
CA ALA A 300 10.64 21.18 -38.05
C ALA A 300 10.83 20.19 -39.22
N GLY A 301 10.93 18.90 -38.90
CA GLY A 301 11.16 17.86 -39.90
C GLY A 301 10.76 16.47 -39.43
N THR A 302 9.60 16.02 -39.92
CA THR A 302 9.13 14.61 -39.97
C THR A 302 8.98 13.85 -38.65
N ALA A 303 7.76 13.91 -38.12
CA ALA A 303 7.17 12.80 -37.39
C ALA A 303 6.86 11.65 -38.36
N VAL A 304 7.67 10.59 -38.38
CA VAL A 304 7.25 9.22 -38.69
C VAL A 304 8.13 8.29 -37.87
N GLY A 305 7.51 7.50 -37.00
CA GLY A 305 8.20 6.50 -36.19
C GLY A 305 8.85 5.42 -37.06
N GLN A 306 10.10 5.13 -36.78
CA GLN A 306 10.69 3.83 -37.06
C GLN A 306 11.23 3.29 -35.74
N ALA A 307 10.70 2.13 -35.36
CA ALA A 307 11.22 1.29 -34.30
C ALA A 307 12.65 0.89 -34.67
N GLY A 308 13.62 1.51 -34.01
CA GLY A 308 15.03 1.13 -34.10
C GLY A 308 15.34 0.17 -32.97
N ASP A 309 15.85 -1.01 -33.33
CA ASP A 309 16.55 -1.96 -32.48
C ASP A 309 17.38 -1.23 -31.43
N SER A 310 17.03 -1.43 -30.16
CA SER A 310 17.99 -1.24 -29.09
C SER A 310 17.77 -2.32 -28.06
N ASP A 311 18.73 -3.24 -28.01
CA ASP A 311 19.04 -4.09 -26.87
C ASP A 311 19.03 -3.26 -25.59
N ARG A 312 17.89 -3.26 -24.90
CA ARG A 312 17.73 -2.68 -23.57
C ARG A 312 16.73 -3.52 -22.77
N VAL A 313 17.29 -4.32 -21.87
CA VAL A 313 16.67 -4.61 -20.57
C VAL A 313 17.53 -4.02 -19.48
#